data_AF-A0A2U1K8A5-F1
#
_entry.id   AF-A0A2U1K8A5-F1
#
_cell.length_a   1.000
_cell.length_b   1.000
_cell.length_c   1.000
_cell.angle_alpha   90.00
_cell.angle_beta   90.00
_cell.angle_gamma   90.00
#
_symmetry.space_group_name_H-M   'P 1'
#
loop_
_entity.id
_entity.type
_entity.pdbx_description
1 polymer ?
#
loop_
_entity_poly.entity_id
_entity_poly.type
_entity_poly.pdbx_seq_one_letter_code
_entity_poly.pdbx_strand_id
1 'polypeptide(L)'
;MNASKPMPLDRMAKSLTKGGNIIGFADPKLEGEYSTEAFELVFKLALSCTGHKQERPSMEQVVERLEKAHEISLSVMAPYLHKT
;
A
#
# COMPACT_ATOMS: atom_id res chain seq x y z
N MET A 1 7.29 24.83 13.45
CA MET A 1 6.88 24.13 12.21
C MET A 1 5.65 24.85 11.67
N ASN A 2 5.69 25.34 10.43
CA ASN A 2 4.58 26.10 9.86
C ASN A 2 3.46 25.12 9.45
N ALA A 3 2.31 25.18 10.12
CA ALA A 3 1.19 24.25 9.92
C ALA A 3 0.50 24.36 8.55
N SER A 4 0.94 25.29 7.70
CA SER A 4 0.33 25.61 6.40
C SER A 4 0.83 24.76 5.22
N LYS A 5 1.97 24.06 5.35
CA LYS A 5 2.48 23.21 4.27
C LYS A 5 2.26 21.74 4.62
N PRO A 6 1.40 21.01 3.88
CA PRO A 6 1.22 19.58 4.12
C PRO A 6 2.56 18.86 3.93
N MET A 7 2.78 17.84 4.77
CA MET A 7 3.97 17.00 4.66
C MET A 7 4.01 16.32 3.27
N PRO A 8 5.18 16.23 2.62
CA PRO A 8 5.32 15.44 1.41
C PRO A 8 4.83 14.00 1.61
N LEU A 9 4.14 13.45 0.60
CA LEU A 9 3.52 12.11 0.67
C LEU A 9 4.54 11.02 1.02
N ASP A 10 5.76 11.11 0.50
CA ASP A 10 6.85 10.17 0.79
C ASP A 10 7.29 10.24 2.27
N ARG A 11 7.33 11.43 2.87
CA ARG A 11 7.65 11.61 4.29
C ARG A 11 6.53 11.10 5.20
N MET A 12 5.28 11.31 4.81
CA MET A 12 4.12 10.80 5.53
C MET A 12 4.10 9.27 5.51
N ALA A 13 4.28 8.67 4.34
CA ALA A 13 4.33 7.23 4.19
C ALA A 13 5.48 6.59 4.97
N LYS A 14 6.68 7.22 4.96
CA LYS A 14 7.84 6.79 5.78
C LYS A 14 7.63 6.95 7.29
N SER A 15 6.81 7.91 7.71
CA SER A 15 6.45 8.09 9.13
C SER A 15 5.54 6.97 9.62
N LEU A 16 4.55 6.60 8.79
CA LEU A 16 3.57 5.58 9.15
C LEU A 16 4.15 4.17 9.15
N THR A 17 5.12 3.87 8.27
CA THR A 17 5.86 2.60 8.35
C THR A 17 6.65 2.45 9.66
N LYS A 18 7.19 3.55 10.22
CA LYS A 18 7.90 3.54 11.50
C LYS A 18 6.95 3.47 12.70
N GLY A 19 5.76 4.05 12.58
CA GLY A 19 4.73 4.08 13.62
C GLY A 19 3.85 2.82 13.70
N GLY A 20 3.99 1.88 12.75
CA GLY A 20 3.34 0.57 12.76
C GLY A 20 1.88 0.55 12.28
N ASN A 21 1.24 1.70 12.05
CA ASN A 21 -0.13 1.75 11.53
C ASN A 21 -0.16 2.41 10.14
N ILE A 22 0.01 1.57 9.10
CA ILE A 22 -0.08 1.99 7.70
C ILE A 22 -1.54 2.10 7.21
N ILE A 23 -2.51 1.57 7.95
CA ILE A 23 -3.94 1.58 7.59
C ILE A 23 -4.48 3.00 7.54
N GLY A 24 -3.94 3.91 8.35
CA GLY A 24 -4.25 5.34 8.28
C GLY A 24 -3.85 6.02 6.97
N PHE A 25 -3.14 5.34 6.06
CA PHE A 25 -2.80 5.84 4.73
C PHE A 25 -3.75 5.35 3.63
N ALA A 26 -4.60 4.37 3.91
CA ALA A 26 -5.58 3.90 2.93
C ALA A 26 -6.57 5.01 2.58
N ASP A 27 -7.09 4.99 1.35
CA ASP A 27 -8.15 5.92 0.95
C ASP A 27 -9.38 5.68 1.83
N PRO A 28 -9.86 6.69 2.58
CA PRO A 28 -11.04 6.54 3.44
C PRO A 28 -12.28 6.07 2.68
N LYS A 29 -12.38 6.33 1.37
CA LYS A 29 -13.49 5.89 0.52
C LYS A 29 -13.51 4.39 0.26
N LEU A 30 -12.42 3.69 0.55
CA LEU A 30 -12.41 2.23 0.52
C LEU A 30 -13.13 1.63 1.72
N GLU A 31 -13.37 2.40 2.79
CA GLU A 31 -14.18 1.99 3.95
C GLU A 31 -13.76 0.64 4.59
N GLY A 32 -12.51 0.22 4.41
CA GLY A 32 -12.01 -1.08 4.87
C GLY A 32 -12.33 -2.27 3.96
N GLU A 33 -12.98 -2.04 2.81
CA GLU A 33 -13.32 -3.03 1.77
C GLU A 33 -12.09 -3.40 0.93
N TYR A 34 -11.03 -3.84 1.60
CA TYR A 34 -9.80 -4.33 0.98
C TYR A 34 -9.05 -5.26 1.92
N SER A 35 -8.23 -6.16 1.37
CA SER A 35 -7.33 -6.96 2.19
C SER A 35 -6.22 -6.08 2.78
N THR A 36 -6.16 -5.99 4.11
CA THR A 36 -5.09 -5.28 4.84
C THR A 36 -3.72 -5.84 4.48
N GLU A 37 -3.60 -7.15 4.30
CA GLU A 37 -2.36 -7.81 3.91
C GLU A 37 -1.93 -7.42 2.48
N ALA A 38 -2.87 -7.43 1.53
CA ALA A 38 -2.59 -6.99 0.16
C ALA A 38 -2.19 -5.51 0.12
N PHE A 39 -2.88 -4.67 0.90
CA PHE A 39 -2.57 -3.25 1.02
C PHE A 39 -1.17 -3.01 1.59
N GLU A 40 -0.77 -3.75 2.63
CA GLU A 40 0.58 -3.64 3.18
C GLU A 40 1.66 -3.95 2.15
N LEU A 41 1.43 -4.97 1.32
CA LEU A 41 2.35 -5.38 0.27
C LEU A 41 2.48 -4.29 -0.81
N VAL A 42 1.35 -3.76 -1.30
CA VAL A 42 1.31 -2.67 -2.28
C VAL A 42 1.92 -1.39 -1.72
N PHE A 43 1.65 -1.06 -0.46
CA PHE A 43 2.16 0.14 0.19
C PHE A 43 3.69 0.12 0.30
N LYS A 44 4.27 -1.01 0.73
CA LYS A 44 5.73 -1.19 0.77
C LYS A 44 6.34 -1.13 -0.64
N LEU A 45 5.68 -1.72 -1.64
CA LEU A 45 6.13 -1.65 -3.03
C LEU A 45 6.16 -0.20 -3.55
N ALA A 46 5.10 0.57 -3.32
CA ALA A 46 5.01 1.97 -3.73
C ALA A 46 6.12 2.83 -3.11
N LEU A 47 6.46 2.58 -1.84
CA LEU A 47 7.59 3.22 -1.16
C LEU A 47 8.93 2.90 -1.84
N SER A 48 9.18 1.64 -2.21
CA SER A 48 10.40 1.26 -2.93
C SER A 48 10.47 1.93 -4.31
N CYS A 49 9.36 1.97 -5.06
CA CYS A 49 9.28 2.61 -6.38
C CYS A 49 9.55 4.12 -6.36
N THR A 50 9.19 4.79 -5.27
CA THR A 50 9.38 6.24 -5.07
C THR A 50 10.67 6.58 -4.31
N GLY A 51 11.43 5.56 -3.91
CA GLY A 51 12.71 5.68 -3.22
C GLY A 51 13.87 6.17 -4.09
N HIS A 52 15.06 6.10 -3.52
CA HIS A 52 16.30 6.41 -4.24
C HIS A 52 16.48 5.45 -5.42
N LYS A 53 17.15 5.87 -6.49
CA LYS A 53 17.31 5.07 -7.72
C LYS A 53 17.76 3.63 -7.47
N GLN A 54 18.64 3.41 -6.48
CA GLN A 54 19.17 2.09 -6.13
C GLN A 54 18.19 1.20 -5.36
N GLU A 55 17.14 1.78 -4.76
CA GLU A 55 16.11 1.06 -4.00
C GLU A 55 14.91 0.69 -4.88
N ARG A 56 14.82 1.28 -6.08
CA ARG A 56 13.70 1.06 -6.99
C ARG A 56 13.77 -0.35 -7.59
N PRO A 57 12.69 -1.14 -7.49
CA PRO A 57 12.63 -2.46 -8.12
C PRO A 57 12.62 -2.35 -9.66
N SER A 58 12.97 -3.43 -10.34
CA SER A 58 12.70 -3.58 -11.77
C SER A 58 11.20 -3.69 -12.02
N MET A 59 10.75 -3.41 -13.24
CA MET A 59 9.33 -3.57 -13.58
C MET A 59 8.85 -5.03 -13.45
N GLU A 60 9.73 -6.00 -13.71
CA GLU A 60 9.44 -7.43 -13.47
C GLU A 60 9.11 -7.69 -11.99
N GLN A 61 9.95 -7.20 -11.06
CA GLN A 61 9.70 -7.31 -9.62
C GLN A 61 8.46 -6.54 -9.16
N VAL A 62 8.13 -5.43 -9.83
CA VAL A 62 6.89 -4.68 -9.58
C VAL A 62 5.68 -5.55 -9.93
N VAL A 63 5.66 -6.13 -11.13
CA VAL A 63 4.56 -6.98 -11.59
C VAL A 63 4.38 -8.19 -10.69
N GLU A 64 5.46 -8.93 -10.39
CA GLU A 64 5.43 -10.12 -9.52
C GLU A 64 4.78 -9.82 -8.15
N ARG A 65 5.14 -8.69 -7.54
CA ARG A 65 4.59 -8.29 -6.23
C ARG A 65 3.14 -7.81 -6.32
N LEU A 66 2.74 -7.18 -7.42
CA LEU A 66 1.35 -6.79 -7.64
C LEU A 66 0.45 -8.00 -7.90
N GLU A 67 0.93 -9.00 -8.65
CA GLU A 67 0.23 -10.27 -8.86
C GLU A 67 0.02 -10.99 -7.52
N LYS A 68 1.05 -11.11 -6.70
CA LYS A 68 0.93 -11.66 -5.35
C LYS A 68 -0.08 -10.90 -4.48
N ALA A 69 -0.06 -9.58 -4.49
CA ALA A 69 -1.03 -8.77 -3.75
C ALA A 69 -2.46 -8.98 -4.26
N HIS A 70 -2.62 -9.16 -5.58
CA HIS A 70 -3.90 -9.47 -6.20
C HIS A 70 -4.43 -10.84 -5.77
N GLU A 71 -3.60 -11.88 -5.77
CA GLU A 71 -3.96 -13.21 -5.27
C GLU A 71 -4.41 -13.19 -3.80
N ILE A 72 -3.70 -12.45 -2.95
CA ILE A 72 -4.09 -12.24 -1.54
C ILE A 72 -5.45 -11.52 -1.47
N SER A 73 -5.65 -10.48 -2.27
CA SER A 73 -6.93 -9.77 -2.32
C SER A 73 -8.09 -10.70 -2.70
N LEU A 74 -7.89 -11.57 -3.69
CA LEU A 74 -8.91 -12.52 -4.13
C LEU A 74 -9.19 -13.60 -3.09
N SER A 75 -8.16 -14.20 -2.49
CA SER A 75 -8.33 -15.25 -1.49
C SER A 75 -9.06 -14.78 -0.23
N VAL A 76 -8.82 -13.54 0.21
CA VAL A 76 -9.49 -12.97 1.39
C VAL A 76 -10.92 -12.50 1.06
N MET A 77 -11.17 -12.03 -0.16
CA MET A 77 -12.48 -11.51 -0.59
C MET A 77 -13.39 -12.55 -1.29
N ALA A 78 -12.86 -13.73 -1.65
CA ALA A 78 -13.60 -14.82 -2.30
C ALA A 78 -14.90 -15.26 -1.58
N PRO A 79 -15.01 -15.24 -0.24
CA PRO A 79 -16.26 -15.55 0.46
C PRO A 79 -17.40 -14.53 0.20
N TYR A 80 -17.08 -13.31 -0.24
CA TYR A 80 -18.04 -12.24 -0.50
C TYR A 80 -18.50 -12.18 -1.97
N LEU A 81 -17.73 -12.74 -2.90
CA LEU A 81 -18.03 -12.74 -4.35
C LEU A 81 -19.15 -13.72 -4.76
N HIS A 82 -19.55 -14.65 -3.89
CA HIS A 82 -20.63 -15.63 -4.19
C HIS A 82 -22.00 -15.26 -3.61
N LYS A 83 -22.19 -14.01 -3.13
CA LYS A 83 -23.43 -13.56 -2.46
C LYS A 83 -24.29 -12.57 -3.25
N THR A 84 -24.03 -12.37 -4.53
CA THR A 84 -24.92 -11.62 -5.46
C THR A 84 -25.68 -12.57 -6.36
#